data_AF-A0AAW4KUL5-F1
#
_entry.id   AF-A0AAW4KUL5-F1
#
_cell.length_a   1.000
_cell.length_b   1.000
_cell.length_c   1.000
_cell.angle_alpha   90.00
_cell.angle_beta   90.00
_cell.angle_gamma   90.00
#
_symmetry.space_group_name_H-M   'P 1'
#
loop_
_entity.id
_entity.type
_entity.pdbx_description
1 polymer ?
#
loop_
_entity_poly.entity_id
_entity_poly.type
_entity_poly.pdbx_seq_one_letter_code
_entity_poly.pdbx_strand_id
1 'polypeptide(L)'
;KETNLTVSGQLNAEAYALAFRDVYTFGPTFRAENSNTTRHAAEFWMVEPEIAFAELGDVMNLTEDMLKYAMKYVLEHAPEEMEFFNSFVDKTVLERMNNVINSDFGRITYTEAI
;
A
#
# COMPACT_ATOMS: atom_id res chain seq x y z
N LYS A 1 -19.10 7.81 -26.30
CA LYS A 1 -19.15 8.54 -25.01
C LYS A 1 -17.75 9.03 -24.72
N GLU A 2 -17.61 10.11 -23.95
CA GLU A 2 -16.32 10.53 -23.40
C GLU A 2 -15.71 9.42 -22.53
N THR A 3 -14.40 9.26 -22.57
CA THR A 3 -13.66 8.17 -21.90
C THR A 3 -12.35 8.70 -21.34
N ASN A 4 -12.02 8.31 -20.11
CA ASN A 4 -10.85 8.78 -19.38
C ASN A 4 -10.05 7.60 -18.82
N LEU A 5 -8.78 7.86 -18.48
CA LEU A 5 -7.95 6.92 -17.73
C LEU A 5 -8.42 6.89 -16.26
N THR A 6 -8.45 5.70 -15.65
CA THR A 6 -8.98 5.56 -14.30
C THR A 6 -7.99 6.03 -13.24
N VAL A 7 -8.52 6.61 -12.17
CA VAL A 7 -7.76 6.98 -10.97
C VAL A 7 -7.73 5.87 -9.93
N SER A 8 -8.58 4.84 -10.07
CA SER A 8 -8.73 3.71 -9.14
C SER A 8 -9.56 2.58 -9.77
N GLY A 9 -9.27 1.34 -9.41
CA GLY A 9 -10.08 0.17 -9.75
C GLY A 9 -11.14 -0.19 -8.69
N GLN A 10 -11.22 0.54 -7.58
CA GLN A 10 -12.01 0.17 -6.40
C GLN A 10 -13.47 -0.15 -6.72
N LEU A 11 -14.19 0.72 -7.44
CA LEU A 11 -15.62 0.48 -7.76
C LEU A 11 -15.83 -0.80 -8.59
N ASN A 12 -14.87 -1.15 -9.43
CA ASN A 12 -14.90 -2.42 -10.17
C ASN A 12 -14.61 -3.59 -9.24
N ALA A 13 -13.65 -3.44 -8.31
CA ALA A 13 -13.32 -4.45 -7.32
C ALA A 13 -14.48 -4.75 -6.37
N GLU A 14 -15.25 -3.75 -5.92
CA GLU A 14 -16.45 -3.92 -5.09
C GLU A 14 -17.46 -4.87 -5.74
N ALA A 15 -17.73 -4.70 -7.04
CA ALA A 15 -18.63 -5.58 -7.78
C ALA A 15 -18.12 -7.03 -7.83
N TYR A 16 -16.81 -7.23 -7.94
CA TYR A 16 -16.19 -8.56 -7.93
C TYR A 16 -16.11 -9.17 -6.55
N ALA A 17 -15.90 -8.39 -5.49
CA ALA A 17 -15.89 -8.84 -4.10
C ALA A 17 -17.23 -9.49 -3.73
N LEU A 18 -18.36 -8.96 -4.23
CA LEU A 18 -19.67 -9.59 -4.03
C LEU A 18 -19.80 -10.99 -4.66
N ALA A 19 -18.99 -11.31 -5.67
CA ALA A 19 -19.00 -12.61 -6.34
C ALA A 19 -17.90 -13.56 -5.84
N PHE A 20 -16.70 -13.03 -5.58
CA PHE A 20 -15.50 -13.80 -5.27
C PHE A 20 -15.04 -13.67 -3.82
N ARG A 21 -15.75 -12.88 -3.01
CA ARG A 21 -15.43 -12.47 -1.63
C ARG A 21 -14.18 -11.62 -1.51
N ASP A 22 -13.02 -12.18 -1.84
CA ASP A 22 -11.73 -11.57 -1.58
C ASP A 22 -11.03 -11.35 -2.92
N VAL A 23 -10.87 -10.09 -3.31
CA VAL A 23 -10.25 -9.70 -4.57
C VAL A 23 -9.19 -8.63 -4.35
N TYR A 24 -8.26 -8.50 -5.29
CA TYR A 24 -7.36 -7.36 -5.33
C TYR A 24 -7.11 -6.94 -6.77
N THR A 25 -6.95 -5.64 -6.99
CA THR A 25 -6.39 -5.12 -8.24
C THR A 25 -4.88 -4.98 -8.09
N PHE A 26 -4.16 -5.11 -9.19
CA PHE A 26 -2.78 -4.66 -9.31
C PHE A 26 -2.60 -4.11 -10.72
N GLY A 27 -2.67 -2.78 -10.86
CA GLY A 27 -2.69 -2.15 -12.17
C GLY A 27 -2.29 -0.67 -12.17
N PRO A 28 -2.08 -0.10 -13.36
CA PRO A 28 -1.74 1.31 -13.52
C PRO A 28 -2.96 2.20 -13.27
N THR A 29 -2.71 3.34 -12.62
CA THR A 29 -3.69 4.39 -12.36
C THR A 29 -3.08 5.76 -12.64
N PHE A 30 -3.93 6.73 -12.93
CA PHE A 30 -3.50 7.98 -13.54
C PHE A 30 -4.04 9.18 -12.77
N ARG A 31 -3.23 10.24 -12.64
CA ARG A 31 -3.67 11.55 -12.10
C ARG A 31 -3.21 12.66 -13.04
N ALA A 32 -4.16 13.50 -13.46
CA ALA A 32 -3.93 14.61 -14.39
C ALA A 32 -3.66 15.96 -13.69
N GLU A 33 -3.40 15.94 -12.38
CA GLU A 33 -3.08 17.14 -11.61
C GLU A 33 -1.75 17.74 -12.05
N ASN A 34 -1.71 19.06 -12.28
CA ASN A 34 -0.48 19.77 -12.62
C ASN A 34 0.38 19.97 -11.36
N SER A 35 0.99 18.88 -10.88
CA SER A 35 1.73 18.82 -9.63
C SER A 35 3.14 18.30 -9.88
N ASN A 36 4.12 19.20 -9.86
CA ASN A 36 5.52 18.86 -10.10
C ASN A 36 6.30 18.82 -8.77
N THR A 37 6.13 17.72 -8.02
CA THR A 37 6.88 17.46 -6.78
C THR A 37 7.66 16.16 -6.90
N THR A 38 8.67 15.95 -6.05
CA THR A 38 9.46 14.72 -6.03
C THR A 38 8.68 13.48 -5.60
N ARG A 39 7.41 13.63 -5.17
CA ARG A 39 6.55 12.55 -4.66
C ARG A 39 5.30 12.31 -5.49
N HIS A 40 5.06 13.09 -6.56
CA HIS A 40 3.89 12.93 -7.41
C HIS A 40 4.27 12.35 -8.77
N ALA A 41 3.45 11.42 -9.25
CA ALA A 41 3.56 10.83 -10.58
C ALA A 41 2.19 10.89 -11.27
N ALA A 42 2.18 11.20 -12.56
CA ALA A 42 0.95 11.20 -13.37
C ALA A 42 0.46 9.78 -13.68
N GLU A 43 1.35 8.79 -13.64
CA GLU A 43 1.07 7.36 -13.79
C GLU A 43 1.81 6.61 -12.68
N PHE A 44 1.09 5.76 -11.95
CA PHE A 44 1.64 4.92 -10.90
C PHE A 44 0.77 3.68 -10.71
N TRP A 45 1.33 2.66 -10.07
CA TRP A 45 0.64 1.39 -9.84
C TRP A 45 -0.02 1.39 -8.48
N MET A 46 -1.27 0.92 -8.43
CA MET A 46 -1.98 0.68 -7.19
C MET A 46 -2.25 -0.82 -7.02
N VAL A 47 -2.17 -1.25 -5.76
CA VAL A 47 -2.67 -2.54 -5.29
C VAL A 47 -3.85 -2.24 -4.40
N GLU A 48 -5.05 -2.68 -4.80
CA GLU A 48 -6.31 -2.33 -4.14
C GLU A 48 -7.05 -3.60 -3.73
N PRO A 49 -6.86 -4.11 -2.49
CA PRO A 49 -7.63 -5.23 -1.98
C PRO A 49 -9.06 -4.80 -1.60
N GLU A 50 -10.04 -5.66 -1.90
CA GLU A 50 -11.44 -5.49 -1.55
C GLU A 50 -11.97 -6.81 -0.97
N ILE A 51 -12.57 -6.76 0.22
CA ILE A 51 -12.96 -7.93 1.00
C ILE A 51 -14.43 -7.82 1.39
N ALA A 52 -15.25 -8.76 0.94
CA ALA A 52 -16.65 -8.84 1.32
C ALA A 52 -16.80 -9.16 2.82
N PHE A 53 -17.80 -8.54 3.47
CA PHE A 53 -18.12 -8.72 4.89
C PHE A 53 -17.05 -8.21 5.87
N ALA A 54 -16.05 -7.45 5.38
CA ALA A 54 -15.07 -6.78 6.23
C ALA A 54 -15.62 -5.50 6.82
N GLU A 55 -15.31 -5.25 8.09
CA GLU A 55 -15.48 -3.95 8.73
C GLU A 55 -14.14 -3.19 8.72
N LEU A 56 -14.15 -1.90 9.09
CA LEU A 56 -12.93 -1.08 9.13
C LEU A 56 -11.79 -1.72 9.96
N GLY A 57 -12.14 -2.42 11.05
CA GLY A 57 -11.18 -3.15 11.88
C GLY A 57 -10.42 -4.24 11.12
N ASP A 58 -11.11 -4.97 10.26
CA ASP A 58 -10.55 -6.04 9.45
C ASP A 58 -9.62 -5.47 8.37
N VAL A 59 -10.02 -4.36 7.74
CA VAL A 59 -9.21 -3.65 6.74
C VAL A 59 -7.93 -3.10 7.37
N MET A 60 -7.99 -2.56 8.60
CA MET A 60 -6.80 -2.12 9.34
C MET A 60 -5.86 -3.29 9.65
N ASN A 61 -6.39 -4.44 10.08
CA ASN A 61 -5.59 -5.65 10.32
C ASN A 61 -4.89 -6.11 9.03
N LEU A 62 -5.65 -6.26 7.94
CA LEU A 62 -5.11 -6.67 6.65
C LEU A 62 -4.00 -5.73 6.17
N THR A 63 -4.22 -4.43 6.28
CA THR A 63 -3.24 -3.42 5.84
C THR A 63 -1.93 -3.56 6.60
N GLU A 64 -2.00 -3.72 7.92
CA GLU A 64 -0.84 -3.93 8.78
C GLU A 64 -0.12 -5.25 8.43
N ASP A 65 -0.86 -6.35 8.29
CA ASP A 65 -0.30 -7.66 7.94
C ASP A 65 0.37 -7.65 6.56
N MET A 66 -0.26 -7.03 5.56
CA MET A 66 0.26 -6.94 4.21
C MET A 66 1.57 -6.15 4.15
N LEU A 67 1.64 -5.01 4.85
CA LEU A 67 2.85 -4.20 4.93
C LEU A 67 3.98 -4.94 5.64
N LYS A 68 3.70 -5.54 6.80
CA LYS A 68 4.69 -6.33 7.56
C LYS A 68 5.19 -7.51 6.74
N TYR A 69 4.30 -8.22 6.05
CA TYR A 69 4.65 -9.33 5.18
C TYR A 69 5.55 -8.90 4.01
N ALA A 70 5.16 -7.85 3.27
CA ALA A 70 5.94 -7.36 2.14
C ALA A 70 7.35 -6.92 2.55
N MET A 71 7.47 -6.23 3.69
CA MET A 71 8.78 -5.83 4.23
C MET A 71 9.64 -7.03 4.62
N LYS A 72 9.08 -8.03 5.33
CA LYS A 72 9.80 -9.27 5.65
C LYS A 72 10.26 -10.01 4.40
N TYR A 73 9.37 -10.14 3.41
CA TYR A 73 9.67 -10.80 2.16
C TYR A 73 10.86 -10.16 1.45
N VAL A 74 10.91 -8.82 1.38
CA VAL A 74 12.05 -8.09 0.79
C VAL A 74 13.34 -8.31 1.58
N LEU A 75 13.30 -8.25 2.91
CA LEU A 75 14.50 -8.48 3.74
C LEU A 75 15.05 -9.91 3.60
N GLU A 76 14.16 -10.90 3.43
CA GLU A 76 14.55 -12.30 3.26
C GLU A 76 15.08 -12.61 1.86
N HIS A 77 14.48 -12.01 0.83
CA HIS A 77 14.73 -12.40 -0.58
C HIS A 77 15.63 -11.44 -1.35
N ALA A 78 15.93 -10.24 -0.82
CA ALA A 78 16.82 -9.25 -1.43
C ALA A 78 17.82 -8.65 -0.41
N PRO A 79 18.55 -9.46 0.37
CA PRO A 79 19.41 -8.95 1.44
C PRO A 79 20.60 -8.12 0.92
N GLU A 80 21.12 -8.45 -0.27
CA GLU A 80 22.26 -7.71 -0.86
C GLU A 80 21.85 -6.31 -1.31
N GLU A 81 20.70 -6.18 -1.98
CA GLU A 81 20.13 -4.89 -2.38
C GLU A 81 19.78 -4.04 -1.16
N MET A 82 19.24 -4.66 -0.11
CA MET A 82 18.89 -3.96 1.12
C MET A 82 20.13 -3.47 1.88
N GLU A 83 21.22 -4.24 1.91
CA GLU A 83 22.49 -3.80 2.48
C GLU A 83 23.10 -2.66 1.65
N PHE A 84 23.00 -2.73 0.33
CA PHE A 84 23.41 -1.63 -0.55
C PHE A 84 22.60 -0.35 -0.24
N PHE A 85 21.28 -0.43 -0.13
CA PHE A 85 20.46 0.73 0.22
C PHE A 85 20.81 1.27 1.60
N ASN A 86 21.07 0.39 2.57
CA ASN A 86 21.48 0.78 3.92
C ASN A 86 22.84 1.48 3.92
N SER A 87 23.77 1.06 3.07
CA SER A 87 25.09 1.68 3.01
C SER A 87 25.09 3.03 2.29
N PHE A 88 24.31 3.16 1.22
CA PHE A 88 24.51 4.23 0.23
C PHE A 88 23.31 5.16 0.00
N VAL A 89 22.08 4.76 0.37
CA VAL A 89 20.86 5.56 0.11
C VAL A 89 20.23 6.05 1.40
N ASP A 90 19.99 5.15 2.35
CA ASP A 90 19.41 5.46 3.64
C ASP A 90 19.97 4.54 4.72
N LYS A 91 20.86 5.10 5.56
CA LYS A 91 21.57 4.40 6.64
C LYS A 91 20.69 3.86 7.76
N THR A 92 19.40 4.19 7.72
CA THR A 92 18.41 3.78 8.72
C THR A 92 17.37 2.84 8.13
N VAL A 93 17.47 2.44 6.86
CA VAL A 93 16.40 1.67 6.20
C VAL A 93 16.18 0.31 6.86
N LEU A 94 17.25 -0.42 7.20
CA LEU A 94 17.14 -1.72 7.85
C LEU A 94 16.57 -1.59 9.27
N GLU A 95 17.05 -0.60 10.04
CA GLU A 95 16.54 -0.32 11.38
C GLU A 95 15.05 0.05 11.33
N ARG A 96 14.67 0.95 10.43
CA ARG A 96 13.28 1.40 10.25
C ARG A 96 12.37 0.26 9.82
N MET A 97 12.77 -0.56 8.87
CA MET A 97 11.97 -1.72 8.45
C MET A 97 11.80 -2.72 9.59
N ASN A 98 12.86 -3.04 10.33
CA ASN A 98 12.77 -3.92 11.50
C ASN A 98 11.86 -3.33 12.59
N ASN A 99 11.92 -2.02 12.82
CA ASN A 99 11.04 -1.35 13.79
C ASN A 99 9.56 -1.48 13.36
N VAL A 100 9.24 -1.23 12.09
CA VAL A 100 7.87 -1.37 11.57
C VAL A 100 7.39 -2.83 11.66
N ILE A 101 8.24 -3.79 11.33
CA ILE A 101 7.91 -5.22 11.38
C ILE A 101 7.57 -5.68 12.80
N ASN A 102 8.30 -5.19 13.80
CA ASN A 102 8.22 -5.68 15.18
C ASN A 102 7.32 -4.83 16.10
N SER A 103 6.77 -3.73 15.59
CA SER A 103 5.87 -2.85 16.36
C SER A 103 4.43 -3.00 15.91
N ASP A 104 3.48 -2.83 16.82
CA ASP A 104 2.05 -2.77 16.47
C ASP A 104 1.67 -1.36 15.98
N PHE A 105 0.78 -1.28 14.99
CA PHE A 105 0.36 0.00 14.45
C PHE A 105 -0.62 0.68 15.42
N GLY A 106 -0.29 1.91 15.81
CA GLY A 106 -1.17 2.72 16.63
C GLY A 106 -2.49 3.03 15.91
N ARG A 107 -3.62 2.74 16.55
CA ARG A 107 -4.96 3.08 16.05
C ARG A 107 -5.48 4.27 16.83
N ILE A 108 -5.61 5.40 16.14
CA ILE A 108 -6.12 6.64 16.72
C ILE A 108 -7.28 7.14 15.87
N THR A 109 -8.29 7.69 16.51
CA THR A 109 -9.35 8.39 15.80
C THR A 109 -8.84 9.72 15.27
N TYR A 110 -9.51 10.26 14.24
CA TYR A 110 -9.20 11.59 13.74
C TYR A 110 -9.26 12.66 14.84
N THR A 111 -10.24 12.57 15.75
CA THR A 111 -10.42 13.52 16.86
C THR A 111 -9.28 13.48 17.88
N GLU A 112 -8.66 12.33 18.11
CA GLU A 112 -7.51 12.23 19.01
C GLU A 112 -6.21 12.75 18.38
N ALA A 113 -6.13 12.75 17.04
CA ALA A 113 -4.93 13.17 16.31
C ALA A 113 -4.76 14.69 16.20
N ILE A 114 -5.86 15.45 16.35
CA ILE A 114 -5.91 16.92 16.23
C ILE A 114 -5.97 17.54 17.62
#